data_AF-A0A945TEI3-F1
#
_entry.id   AF-A0A945TEI3-F1
#
_cell.length_a   1.000
_cell.length_b   1.000
_cell.length_c   1.000
_cell.angle_alpha   90.00
_cell.angle_beta   90.00
_cell.angle_gamma   90.00
#
_symmetry.space_group_name_H-M   'P 1'
#
loop_
_entity.id
_entity.type
_entity.pdbx_description
1 polymer ?
#
loop_
_entity_poly.entity_id
_entity_poly.type
_entity_poly.pdbx_seq_one_letter_code
_entity_poly.pdbx_strand_id
1 'polypeptide(L)'
;GTMLVETLHQIECVAPLALNAIQYLPPALVRSLITPDQQDASTHIPFSNWDDNLEVPAETIAKIVIQQEAGIKKLLIAANKIAQMKFAPIKTEALHSMSSHLGNEVSRLKALAEVNPNVRPEEVEFLEHRLRLLTSAIESSQIRLEAVRLIIAA
;
A
#
# COMPACT_ATOMS: atom_id res chain seq x y z
N GLY A 1 -23.79 20.69 5.84
CA GLY A 1 -23.68 19.56 4.90
C GLY A 1 -22.31 19.49 4.27
N THR A 2 -21.28 19.14 5.03
CA THR A 2 -19.92 18.90 4.52
C THR A 2 -19.75 17.41 4.25
N MET A 3 -19.25 17.02 3.08
CA MET A 3 -19.05 15.62 2.69
C MET A 3 -17.57 15.27 2.67
N LEU A 4 -17.19 14.19 3.37
CA LEU A 4 -15.85 13.61 3.34
C LEU A 4 -15.92 12.17 2.85
N VAL A 5 -14.81 11.69 2.29
CA VAL A 5 -14.66 10.29 1.88
C VAL A 5 -13.42 9.72 2.54
N GLU A 6 -13.62 8.72 3.38
CA GLU A 6 -12.56 7.90 3.95
C GLU A 6 -12.35 6.65 3.09
N THR A 7 -11.10 6.31 2.82
CA THR A 7 -10.73 5.13 2.02
C THR A 7 -9.62 4.34 2.70
N LEU A 8 -9.67 3.03 2.53
CA LEU A 8 -8.59 2.11 2.88
C LEU A 8 -8.11 1.45 1.58
N HIS A 9 -6.83 1.61 1.26
CA HIS A 9 -6.20 0.93 0.13
C HIS A 9 -5.25 -0.15 0.65
N GLN A 10 -5.36 -1.38 0.15
CA GLN A 10 -4.46 -2.47 0.50
C GLN A 10 -3.26 -2.48 -0.43
N ILE A 11 -2.05 -2.61 0.13
CA ILE A 11 -0.82 -2.89 -0.62
C ILE A 11 -0.84 -4.35 -1.06
N GLU A 12 -0.56 -4.56 -2.35
CA GLU A 12 -0.50 -5.87 -2.97
C GLU A 12 0.81 -6.08 -3.71
N CYS A 13 1.49 -7.18 -3.37
CA CYS A 13 2.69 -7.66 -4.04
C CYS A 13 2.47 -9.11 -4.45
N VAL A 14 2.25 -9.34 -5.75
CA VAL A 14 2.03 -10.69 -6.28
C VAL A 14 3.37 -11.35 -6.56
N ALA A 15 3.73 -12.35 -5.77
CA ALA A 15 4.96 -13.09 -5.90
C ALA A 15 4.76 -14.56 -5.47
N PRO A 16 5.51 -15.52 -6.06
CA PRO A 16 5.55 -16.88 -5.53
C PRO A 16 5.93 -16.91 -4.04
N LEU A 17 5.26 -17.78 -3.27
CA LEU A 17 5.52 -17.95 -1.83
C LEU A 17 7.00 -18.18 -1.51
N ALA A 18 7.70 -18.92 -2.37
CA ALA A 18 9.13 -19.21 -2.22
C ALA A 18 10.04 -17.96 -2.21
N LEU A 19 9.61 -16.83 -2.79
CA LEU A 19 10.38 -15.59 -2.75
C LEU A 19 10.28 -14.87 -1.39
N ASN A 20 9.19 -15.11 -0.64
CA ASN A 20 8.89 -14.47 0.63
C ASN A 20 8.88 -12.92 0.56
N ALA A 21 8.21 -12.36 -0.46
CA ALA A 21 8.14 -10.90 -0.65
C ALA A 21 7.50 -10.15 0.54
N ILE A 22 6.63 -10.83 1.30
CA ILE A 22 5.97 -10.34 2.52
C ILE A 22 6.99 -9.86 3.57
N GLN A 23 8.21 -10.42 3.59
CA GLN A 23 9.27 -9.99 4.50
C GLN A 23 9.67 -8.52 4.29
N TYR A 24 9.60 -8.01 3.05
CA TYR A 24 10.05 -6.65 2.72
C TYR A 24 8.88 -5.71 2.42
N LEU A 25 7.80 -6.23 1.83
CA LEU A 25 6.59 -5.48 1.56
C LEU A 25 5.38 -6.25 2.10
N PRO A 26 5.11 -6.20 3.42
CA PRO A 26 3.98 -6.89 4.01
C PRO A 26 2.65 -6.27 3.55
N PRO A 27 1.55 -7.05 3.49
CA PRO A 27 0.22 -6.50 3.27
C PRO A 27 -0.11 -5.47 4.36
N ALA A 28 -0.38 -4.24 3.95
CA ALA A 28 -0.72 -3.15 4.84
C ALA A 28 -1.80 -2.26 4.21
N LEU A 29 -2.54 -1.54 5.06
CA LEU A 29 -3.56 -0.60 4.63
C LEU A 29 -3.02 0.83 4.63
N VAL A 30 -3.24 1.53 3.52
CA VAL A 30 -3.01 2.97 3.36
C VAL A 30 -4.36 3.66 3.49
N ARG A 31 -4.55 4.35 4.61
CA ARG A 31 -5.74 5.14 4.89
C ARG A 31 -5.62 6.54 4.31
N SER A 32 -6.71 7.05 3.73
CA SER A 32 -6.86 8.45 3.32
C SER A 32 -8.23 8.97 3.75
N LEU A 33 -8.31 10.22 4.20
CA LEU A 33 -9.58 10.88 4.56
C LEU A 33 -9.66 12.20 3.80
N ILE A 34 -10.50 12.22 2.76
CA ILE A 34 -10.53 13.32 1.80
C ILE A 34 -11.65 14.29 2.13
N THR A 35 -11.27 15.56 2.32
CA THR A 35 -12.15 16.70 2.54
C THR A 35 -12.70 17.24 1.21
N PRO A 36 -13.75 18.09 1.20
CA PRO A 36 -14.34 18.63 -0.04
C PRO A 36 -13.35 19.39 -0.95
N ASP A 37 -12.32 19.99 -0.36
CA ASP A 37 -11.23 20.69 -1.04
C ASP A 37 -10.12 19.74 -1.55
N GLN A 38 -10.33 18.43 -1.46
CA GLN A 38 -9.43 17.36 -1.93
C GLN A 38 -8.10 17.28 -1.17
N GLN A 39 -8.10 17.71 0.10
CA GLN A 39 -6.97 17.53 1.00
C GLN A 39 -7.12 16.26 1.85
N ASP A 40 -6.00 15.75 2.34
CA ASP A 40 -5.98 14.57 3.21
C ASP A 40 -5.94 14.99 4.68
N ALA A 41 -7.00 14.67 5.42
CA ALA A 41 -7.11 14.93 6.85
C ALA A 41 -6.75 13.70 7.71
N SER A 42 -6.37 12.56 7.12
CA SER A 42 -6.17 11.29 7.85
C SER A 42 -5.05 11.30 8.89
N THR A 43 -4.11 12.24 8.79
CA THR A 43 -3.04 12.43 9.79
C THR A 43 -3.50 13.22 11.01
N HIS A 44 -4.51 14.08 10.83
CA HIS A 44 -5.06 14.93 11.90
C HIS A 44 -6.27 14.28 12.57
N ILE A 45 -6.99 13.43 11.83
CA ILE A 45 -8.19 12.74 12.31
C ILE A 45 -7.87 11.24 12.40
N PRO A 46 -7.74 10.69 13.63
CA PRO A 46 -7.44 9.27 13.82
C PRO A 46 -8.57 8.38 13.30
N PHE A 47 -8.30 7.09 13.17
CA PHE A 47 -9.33 6.15 12.79
C PHE A 47 -10.20 5.90 14.02
N SER A 48 -11.48 6.25 13.92
CA SER A 48 -12.44 6.04 14.98
C SER A 48 -13.68 5.34 14.43
N ASN A 49 -14.39 4.70 15.35
CA ASN A 49 -15.81 4.44 15.18
C ASN A 49 -16.49 5.79 15.48
N TRP A 50 -17.17 6.36 14.49
CA TRP A 50 -17.93 7.59 14.71
C TRP A 50 -19.13 7.21 15.57
N ASP A 51 -19.04 7.47 16.88
CA ASP A 51 -20.06 7.04 17.85
C ASP A 51 -21.33 7.93 17.78
N ASP A 52 -21.19 9.17 17.31
CA ASP A 52 -22.29 10.12 17.12
C ASP A 52 -22.98 9.95 15.75
N ASN A 53 -23.44 8.73 15.45
CA ASN A 53 -24.19 8.49 14.22
C ASN A 53 -25.62 9.01 14.35
N LEU A 54 -26.03 9.86 13.40
CA LEU A 54 -27.43 10.20 13.23
C LEU A 54 -28.17 9.01 12.60
N GLU A 55 -29.27 8.57 13.22
CA GLU A 55 -30.16 7.58 12.59
C GLU A 55 -30.87 8.22 11.40
N VAL A 56 -30.41 7.93 10.19
CA VAL A 56 -31.00 8.41 8.93
C VAL A 56 -31.62 7.23 8.20
N PRO A 57 -32.88 7.33 7.71
CA PRO A 57 -33.50 6.27 6.91
C PRO A 57 -32.66 5.92 5.69
N ALA A 58 -32.54 4.63 5.38
CA ALA A 58 -31.74 4.13 4.26
C ALA A 58 -32.11 4.77 2.91
N GLU A 59 -33.40 5.06 2.69
CA GLU A 59 -33.89 5.75 1.48
C GLU A 59 -33.33 7.17 1.35
N THR A 60 -33.20 7.90 2.46
CA THR A 60 -32.63 9.24 2.49
C THR A 60 -31.14 9.19 2.18
N ILE A 61 -30.42 8.22 2.75
CA ILE A 61 -29.00 7.98 2.44
C ILE A 61 -28.83 7.68 0.96
N ALA A 62 -29.64 6.78 0.39
CA ALA A 62 -29.57 6.44 -1.03
C ALA A 62 -29.80 7.65 -1.94
N LYS A 63 -30.79 8.49 -1.62
CA LYS A 63 -31.05 9.75 -2.36
C LYS A 63 -29.85 10.70 -2.29
N ILE A 64 -29.23 10.86 -1.11
CA ILE A 64 -28.05 11.71 -0.96
C ILE A 64 -26.88 11.19 -1.81
N VAL A 65 -26.63 9.87 -1.77
CA VAL A 65 -25.55 9.25 -2.57
C VAL A 65 -25.77 9.46 -4.06
N ILE A 66 -27.00 9.25 -4.56
CA ILE A 66 -27.34 9.48 -5.97
C ILE A 66 -27.15 10.96 -6.35
N GLN A 67 -27.64 11.88 -5.51
CA GLN A 67 -27.52 13.31 -5.77
C GLN A 67 -26.07 13.81 -5.75
N GLN A 68 -25.22 13.20 -4.93
CA GLN A 68 -23.82 13.58 -4.74
C GLN A 68 -22.84 12.70 -5.51
N GLU A 69 -23.31 11.82 -6.40
CA GLU A 69 -22.49 10.81 -7.10
C GLU A 69 -21.25 11.42 -7.77
N ALA A 70 -21.43 12.54 -8.48
CA ALA A 70 -20.33 13.24 -9.14
C ALA A 70 -19.28 13.79 -8.14
N GLY A 71 -19.74 14.32 -7.00
CA GLY A 71 -18.87 14.78 -5.92
C GLY A 71 -18.10 13.64 -5.28
N ILE A 72 -18.78 12.52 -4.99
CA ILE A 72 -18.17 11.31 -4.42
C ILE A 72 -17.09 10.76 -5.37
N LYS A 73 -17.37 10.66 -6.67
CA LYS A 73 -16.39 10.23 -7.68
C LYS A 73 -15.15 11.13 -7.68
N LYS A 74 -15.34 12.46 -7.59
CA LYS A 74 -14.23 13.41 -7.52
C LYS A 74 -13.35 13.19 -6.29
N LEU A 75 -13.96 12.98 -5.12
CA LEU A 75 -13.23 12.70 -3.88
C LEU A 75 -12.52 11.35 -3.91
N LEU A 76 -13.12 10.31 -4.52
CA LEU A 76 -12.49 9.01 -4.71
C LEU A 76 -11.25 9.07 -5.63
N ILE A 77 -11.30 9.87 -6.69
CA ILE A 77 -10.13 10.09 -7.58
C ILE A 77 -9.00 10.75 -6.78
N ALA A 78 -9.31 11.77 -5.98
CA ALA A 78 -8.34 12.41 -5.11
C ALA A 78 -7.77 11.43 -4.07
N ALA A 79 -8.64 10.61 -3.46
CA ALA A 79 -8.26 9.58 -2.48
C ALA A 79 -7.28 8.58 -3.08
N ASN A 80 -7.55 8.08 -4.28
CA ASN A 80 -6.66 7.16 -4.99
C ASN A 80 -5.30 7.81 -5.29
N LYS A 81 -5.28 9.06 -5.77
CA LYS A 81 -4.02 9.79 -6.01
C LYS A 81 -3.21 9.95 -4.72
N ILE A 82 -3.85 10.31 -3.62
CA ILE A 82 -3.21 10.46 -2.31
C ILE A 82 -2.68 9.13 -1.79
N ALA A 83 -3.45 8.05 -1.93
CA ALA A 83 -3.00 6.72 -1.55
C ALA A 83 -1.77 6.29 -2.37
N GLN A 84 -1.74 6.57 -3.68
CA GLN A 84 -0.57 6.30 -4.53
C GLN A 84 0.66 7.09 -4.08
N MET A 85 0.49 8.38 -3.74
CA MET A 85 1.58 9.21 -3.20
C MET A 85 2.11 8.69 -1.87
N LYS A 86 1.24 8.17 -0.99
CA LYS A 86 1.62 7.53 0.28
C LYS A 86 2.30 6.18 0.09
N PHE A 87 1.90 5.43 -0.94
CA PHE A 87 2.45 4.12 -1.24
C PHE A 87 3.87 4.20 -1.84
N ALA A 88 4.14 5.20 -2.67
CA ALA A 88 5.44 5.38 -3.32
C ALA A 88 6.65 5.29 -2.35
N PRO A 89 6.71 6.04 -1.22
CA PRO A 89 7.83 5.92 -0.28
C PRO A 89 7.89 4.56 0.42
N ILE A 90 6.76 3.90 0.71
CA ILE A 90 6.73 2.56 1.31
C ILE A 90 7.40 1.55 0.37
N LYS A 91 7.07 1.63 -0.92
CA LYS A 91 7.66 0.79 -1.97
C LYS A 91 9.15 1.05 -2.14
N THR A 92 9.57 2.32 -2.13
CA THR A 92 10.99 2.69 -2.21
C THR A 92 11.78 2.14 -1.03
N GLU A 93 11.25 2.25 0.19
CA GLU A 93 11.89 1.70 1.39
C GLU A 93 12.00 0.18 1.34
N ALA A 94 10.93 -0.50 0.91
CA ALA A 94 10.94 -1.95 0.72
C ALA A 94 12.01 -2.41 -0.28
N LEU A 95 12.15 -1.71 -1.42
CA LEU A 95 13.20 -1.98 -2.40
C LEU A 95 14.60 -1.75 -1.82
N HIS A 96 14.79 -0.67 -1.07
CA HIS A 96 16.07 -0.34 -0.45
C HIS A 96 16.48 -1.39 0.59
N SER A 97 15.59 -1.71 1.52
CA SER A 97 15.82 -2.70 2.56
C SER A 97 16.12 -4.09 1.97
N MET A 98 15.32 -4.52 0.99
CA MET A 98 15.51 -5.80 0.30
C MET A 98 16.84 -5.87 -0.45
N SER A 99 17.17 -4.83 -1.22
CA SER A 99 18.41 -4.77 -2.00
C SER A 99 19.65 -4.73 -1.11
N SER A 100 19.59 -3.98 -0.01
CA SER A 100 20.67 -3.92 0.99
C SER A 100 20.88 -5.28 1.65
N HIS A 101 19.81 -5.91 2.15
CA HIS A 101 19.90 -7.20 2.83
C HIS A 101 20.43 -8.32 1.92
N LEU A 102 19.82 -8.52 0.74
CA LEU A 102 20.24 -9.59 -0.17
C LEU A 102 21.55 -9.26 -0.91
N GLY A 103 21.80 -7.98 -1.21
CA GLY A 103 23.06 -7.55 -1.83
C GLY A 103 24.27 -7.79 -0.91
N ASN A 104 24.12 -7.55 0.39
CA ASN A 104 25.14 -7.89 1.38
C ASN A 104 25.38 -9.40 1.46
N GLU A 105 24.30 -10.20 1.41
CA GLU A 105 24.42 -11.65 1.45
C GLU A 105 25.10 -12.23 0.20
N VAL A 106 24.77 -11.71 -0.99
CA VAL A 106 25.46 -12.07 -2.25
C VAL A 106 26.95 -11.71 -2.15
N SER A 107 27.27 -10.51 -1.67
CA SER A 107 28.67 -10.05 -1.51
C SER A 107 29.45 -10.94 -0.55
N ARG A 108 28.82 -11.30 0.58
CA ARG A 108 29.41 -12.20 1.59
C ARG A 108 29.67 -13.58 1.02
N LEU A 109 28.72 -14.16 0.28
CA LEU A 109 28.85 -15.49 -0.29
C LEU A 109 29.91 -15.53 -1.40
N LYS A 110 30.02 -14.48 -2.22
CA LYS A 110 31.08 -14.33 -3.21
C LYS A 110 32.47 -14.29 -2.56
N ALA A 111 32.64 -13.46 -1.53
CA ALA A 111 33.90 -13.40 -0.80
C ALA A 111 34.26 -14.74 -0.13
N LEU A 112 33.26 -15.47 0.39
CA LEU A 112 33.49 -16.80 0.94
C LEU A 112 33.90 -17.82 -0.15
N ALA A 113 33.34 -17.73 -1.35
CA ALA A 113 33.68 -18.60 -2.46
C ALA A 113 35.13 -18.44 -2.93
N GLU A 114 35.71 -17.24 -2.81
CA GLU A 114 37.12 -16.99 -3.13
C GLU A 114 38.08 -17.76 -2.23
N VAL A 115 37.70 -18.02 -0.98
CA VAL A 115 38.56 -18.65 0.04
C VAL A 115 38.11 -20.07 0.43
N ASN A 116 36.93 -20.51 -0.03
CA ASN A 116 36.37 -21.82 0.30
C ASN A 116 35.79 -22.53 -0.94
N PRO A 117 36.50 -23.52 -1.51
CA PRO A 117 36.06 -24.23 -2.72
C PRO A 117 34.82 -25.11 -2.50
N ASN A 118 34.33 -25.26 -1.26
CA ASN A 118 33.06 -25.95 -0.99
C ASN A 118 31.82 -25.10 -1.29
N VAL A 119 31.98 -23.78 -1.47
CA VAL A 119 30.87 -22.92 -1.89
C VAL A 119 30.60 -23.16 -3.36
N ARG A 120 29.38 -23.55 -3.70
CA ARG A 120 29.03 -23.91 -5.06
C ARG A 120 28.57 -22.67 -5.84
N PRO A 121 28.95 -22.50 -7.12
CA PRO A 121 28.51 -21.37 -7.94
C PRO A 121 26.99 -21.20 -7.98
N GLU A 122 26.26 -22.33 -7.98
CA GLU A 122 24.79 -22.38 -7.96
C GLU A 122 24.17 -21.68 -6.74
N GLU A 123 24.88 -21.59 -5.60
CA GLU A 123 24.38 -20.90 -4.40
C GLU A 123 24.40 -19.37 -4.59
N VAL A 124 25.44 -18.84 -5.24
CA VAL A 124 25.54 -17.41 -5.58
C VAL A 124 24.51 -17.04 -6.63
N GLU A 125 24.39 -17.86 -7.69
CA GLU A 125 23.40 -17.66 -8.75
C GLU A 125 21.98 -17.69 -8.21
N PHE A 126 21.68 -18.60 -7.27
CA PHE A 126 20.39 -18.67 -6.61
C PHE A 126 20.03 -17.38 -5.87
N LEU A 127 20.96 -16.82 -5.09
CA LEU A 127 20.74 -15.57 -4.36
C LEU A 127 20.58 -14.37 -5.30
N GLU A 128 21.41 -14.27 -6.34
CA GLU A 128 21.27 -13.21 -7.34
C GLU A 128 19.95 -13.29 -8.11
N HIS A 129 19.52 -14.51 -8.44
CA HIS A 129 18.22 -14.73 -9.09
C HIS A 129 17.07 -14.35 -8.15
N ARG A 130 17.15 -14.73 -6.88
CA ARG A 130 16.17 -14.35 -5.86
C ARG A 130 16.09 -12.84 -5.70
N LEU A 131 17.22 -12.14 -5.66
CA LEU A 131 17.29 -10.68 -5.63
C LEU A 131 16.54 -10.08 -6.83
N ARG A 132 16.86 -10.50 -8.07
CA ARG A 132 16.20 -9.99 -9.28
C ARG A 132 14.68 -10.21 -9.27
N LEU A 133 14.22 -11.40 -8.89
CA LEU A 133 12.80 -11.71 -8.85
C LEU A 133 12.06 -10.89 -7.79
N LEU A 134 12.65 -10.71 -6.62
CA LEU A 134 12.08 -9.87 -5.57
C LEU A 134 12.04 -8.40 -5.96
N THR A 135 13.09 -7.88 -6.59
CA THR A 135 13.08 -6.51 -7.16
C THR A 135 11.90 -6.33 -8.09
N SER A 136 11.74 -7.23 -9.07
CA SER A 136 10.63 -7.15 -10.04
C SER A 136 9.25 -7.27 -9.38
N ALA A 137 9.09 -8.15 -8.39
CA ALA A 137 7.84 -8.29 -7.65
C ALA A 137 7.48 -7.01 -6.87
N ILE A 138 8.45 -6.43 -6.15
CA ILE A 138 8.21 -5.20 -5.39
C ILE A 138 8.03 -4.02 -6.35
N GLU A 139 8.76 -3.94 -7.47
CA GLU A 139 8.57 -2.91 -8.50
C GLU A 139 7.21 -2.99 -9.21
N SER A 140 6.62 -4.17 -9.33
CA SER A 140 5.27 -4.36 -9.89
C SER A 140 4.16 -4.29 -8.85
N SER A 141 4.50 -4.16 -7.56
CA SER A 141 3.51 -4.00 -6.50
C SER A 141 2.66 -2.74 -6.69
N GLN A 142 1.41 -2.86 -6.27
CA GLN A 142 0.34 -1.88 -6.44
C GLN A 142 -0.46 -1.70 -5.15
N ILE A 143 -1.38 -0.74 -5.17
CA ILE A 143 -2.40 -0.59 -4.14
C ILE A 143 -3.79 -0.71 -4.75
N ARG A 144 -4.71 -1.36 -4.04
CA ARG A 144 -6.12 -1.51 -4.44
C ARG A 144 -7.03 -0.89 -3.39
N LEU A 145 -8.07 -0.20 -3.83
CA LEU A 145 -9.13 0.26 -2.93
C LEU A 145 -9.88 -0.93 -2.33
N GLU A 146 -9.87 -1.03 -0.99
CA GLU A 146 -10.46 -2.14 -0.24
C GLU A 146 -11.77 -1.72 0.45
N ALA A 147 -11.83 -0.49 0.96
CA ALA A 147 -13.02 0.02 1.63
C ALA A 147 -13.22 1.52 1.41
N VAL A 148 -14.49 1.94 1.41
CA VAL A 148 -14.92 3.34 1.35
C VAL A 148 -15.93 3.58 2.46
N ARG A 149 -15.77 4.71 3.17
CA ARG A 149 -16.75 5.23 4.12
C ARG A 149 -17.10 6.67 3.74
N LEU A 150 -18.38 6.93 3.52
CA LEU A 150 -18.90 8.28 3.27
C LEU A 150 -19.26 8.92 4.61
N ILE A 151 -18.79 10.15 4.85
CA ILE A 151 -19.07 10.91 6.07
C ILE A 151 -19.79 12.19 5.66
N ILE A 152 -20.97 12.43 6.23
CA ILE A 152 -21.79 13.61 5.97
C ILE A 152 -21.99 14.33 7.29
N ALA A 153 -21.36 15.51 7.43
CA ALA A 153 -21.56 16.37 8.59
C ALA A 153 -22.71 17.35 8.29
N ALA A 154 -23.70 17.38 9.18
CA ALA A 154 -24.84 18.29 9.11
C ALA A 154 -24.39 19.73 9.36
#